data_AF-A0A9W9KLL8-F1
#
_entry.id   AF-A0A9W9KLL8-F1
#
_cell.length_a   1.000
_cell.length_b   1.000
_cell.length_c   1.000
_cell.angle_alpha   90.00
_cell.angle_beta   90.00
_cell.angle_gamma   90.00
#
_symmetry.space_group_name_H-M   'P 1'
#
loop_
_entity.id
_entity.type
_entity.pdbx_description
1 polymer ?
#
loop_
_entity_poly.entity_id
_entity_poly.type
_entity_poly.pdbx_seq_one_letter_code
_entity_poly.pdbx_strand_id
1 'polypeptide(L)'
;MSDLKSIVPLLHNALEHKQLDAANDLLSKAKRALLTQNALIPTPSTQPQLVALARQVLELGAIASIRQTDAQTFTRYYQQLQPFYDLERHAGVRGQSSPDIDITSSQRSKITGLYLLLLLSMGDSANFHTVLEGLVEEASLKGSRVEDDAYIKYPVELERNLMEGSYDKVWRETKSERVPSEDFGLFSNVLIGTIRNEIAGCSEKAYPSLPISNAKNLLFLESEGAVIEFAQQRGWILRDGRIHFPVEPEASTRSEKDILVESGTVIENTLGYARELETIV
;
A
#
# COMPACT_ATOMS: atom_id res chain seq x y z
N MET A 1 4.44 -21.22 28.26
CA MET A 1 4.69 -19.84 28.75
C MET A 1 6.19 -19.51 28.81
N SER A 2 7.03 -20.33 29.45
CA SER A 2 8.48 -20.06 29.59
C SER A 2 9.23 -20.04 28.24
N ASP A 3 8.87 -20.94 27.31
CA ASP A 3 9.52 -20.99 26.00
C ASP A 3 9.20 -19.78 25.11
N LEU A 4 8.00 -19.21 25.19
CA LEU A 4 7.61 -18.05 24.39
C LEU A 4 8.34 -16.78 24.85
N LYS A 5 8.51 -16.60 26.18
CA LYS A 5 9.25 -15.47 26.74
C LYS A 5 10.75 -15.53 26.43
N SER A 6 11.33 -16.72 26.22
CA SER A 6 12.74 -16.86 25.79
C SER A 6 12.93 -16.77 24.27
N ILE A 7 11.92 -17.15 23.47
CA ILE A 7 11.99 -17.10 22.01
C ILE A 7 11.87 -15.66 21.46
N VAL A 8 11.07 -14.79 22.08
CA VAL A 8 10.92 -13.38 21.64
C VAL A 8 12.23 -12.57 21.61
N PRO A 9 13.09 -12.58 22.66
CA PRO A 9 14.37 -11.88 22.62
C PRO A 9 15.37 -12.53 21.64
N LEU A 10 15.32 -13.85 21.48
CA LEU A 10 16.12 -14.57 20.48
C LEU A 10 15.70 -14.20 19.04
N LEU A 11 14.40 -14.00 18.80
CA LEU A 11 13.88 -13.50 17.53
C LEU A 11 14.29 -12.06 17.25
N HIS A 12 14.26 -11.18 18.25
CA HIS A 12 14.78 -9.82 18.12
C HIS A 12 16.27 -9.83 17.73
N ASN A 13 17.08 -10.61 18.45
CA ASN A 13 18.51 -10.71 18.17
C ASN A 13 18.79 -11.33 16.79
N ALA A 14 18.07 -12.37 16.39
CA ALA A 14 18.19 -12.97 15.05
C ALA A 14 17.79 -11.99 13.93
N LEU A 15 16.78 -11.14 14.15
CA LEU A 15 16.37 -10.11 13.22
C LEU A 15 17.38 -8.95 13.15
N GLU A 16 17.95 -8.52 14.27
CA GLU A 16 19.02 -7.52 14.30
C GLU A 16 20.28 -8.01 13.54
N HIS A 17 20.61 -9.30 13.65
CA HIS A 17 21.73 -9.91 12.92
C HIS A 17 21.39 -10.35 11.49
N LYS A 18 20.19 -10.01 10.97
CA LYS A 18 19.72 -10.35 9.60
C LYS A 18 19.77 -11.85 9.27
N GLN A 19 19.66 -12.73 10.28
CA GLN A 19 19.64 -14.19 10.09
C GLN A 19 18.21 -14.67 9.79
N LEU A 20 17.79 -14.52 8.53
CA LEU A 20 16.41 -14.77 8.09
C LEU A 20 16.01 -16.26 8.18
N ASP A 21 16.93 -17.18 7.91
CA ASP A 21 16.66 -18.63 7.97
C ASP A 21 16.46 -19.11 9.42
N ALA A 22 17.32 -18.66 10.34
CA ALA A 22 17.17 -18.94 11.77
C ALA A 22 15.90 -18.31 12.34
N ALA A 23 15.53 -17.12 11.87
CA ALA A 23 14.26 -16.49 12.24
C ALA A 23 13.06 -17.31 11.77
N ASN A 24 13.08 -17.89 10.55
CA ASN A 24 12.02 -18.77 10.06
C ASN A 24 11.87 -20.05 10.90
N ASP A 25 12.99 -20.66 11.30
CA ASP A 25 12.98 -21.83 12.18
C ASP A 25 12.44 -21.50 13.57
N LEU A 26 12.84 -20.36 14.15
CA LEU A 26 12.35 -19.88 15.43
C LEU A 26 10.86 -19.48 15.36
N LEU A 27 10.42 -18.85 14.27
CA LEU A 27 9.01 -18.54 14.03
C LEU A 27 8.17 -19.80 13.91
N SER A 28 8.67 -20.86 13.26
CA SER A 28 7.96 -22.14 13.17
C SER A 28 7.79 -22.78 14.56
N LYS A 29 8.81 -22.70 15.41
CA LYS A 29 8.77 -23.17 16.81
C LYS A 29 7.80 -22.32 17.64
N ALA A 30 7.85 -21.01 17.50
CA ALA A 30 6.95 -20.08 18.18
C ALA A 30 5.49 -20.30 17.78
N LYS A 31 5.19 -20.48 16.49
CA LYS A 31 3.85 -20.79 15.98
C LYS A 31 3.32 -22.11 16.54
N ARG A 32 4.14 -23.16 16.60
CA ARG A 32 3.77 -24.44 17.22
C ARG A 32 3.44 -24.26 18.71
N ALA A 33 4.25 -23.49 19.44
CA ALA A 33 3.97 -23.17 20.84
C ALA A 33 2.65 -22.39 20.99
N LEU A 34 2.40 -21.38 20.15
CA LEU A 34 1.15 -20.61 20.16
C LEU A 34 -0.08 -21.47 19.83
N LEU A 35 0.05 -22.41 18.89
CA LEU A 35 -0.99 -23.39 18.56
C LEU A 35 -1.33 -24.27 19.77
N THR A 36 -0.32 -24.81 20.46
CA THR A 36 -0.55 -25.65 21.64
C THR A 36 -1.23 -24.91 22.79
N GLN A 37 -1.11 -23.58 22.82
CA GLN A 37 -1.74 -22.73 23.84
C GLN A 37 -3.06 -22.08 23.35
N ASN A 38 -3.56 -22.45 22.17
CA ASN A 38 -4.76 -21.90 21.53
C ASN A 38 -4.79 -20.35 21.44
N ALA A 39 -3.62 -19.73 21.33
CA ALA A 39 -3.47 -18.27 21.39
C ALA A 39 -3.35 -17.59 20.01
N LEU A 40 -3.70 -18.28 18.91
CA LEU A 40 -3.63 -17.72 17.55
C LEU A 40 -4.75 -16.72 17.24
N ILE A 41 -5.90 -16.87 17.87
CA ILE A 41 -7.04 -15.99 17.74
C ILE A 41 -7.39 -15.56 19.15
N PRO A 42 -7.47 -14.26 19.43
CA PRO A 42 -7.72 -13.83 20.78
C PRO A 42 -9.19 -14.10 21.12
N THR A 43 -9.39 -15.07 22.02
CA THR A 43 -10.70 -15.39 22.59
C THR A 43 -10.80 -14.85 24.01
N PRO A 44 -11.99 -14.55 24.54
CA PRO A 44 -12.16 -14.00 25.89
C PRO A 44 -11.63 -14.92 27.01
N SER A 45 -11.34 -16.18 26.72
CA SER A 45 -10.73 -17.15 27.64
C SER A 45 -9.20 -17.13 27.64
N THR A 46 -8.55 -16.34 26.77
CA THR A 46 -7.09 -16.33 26.62
C THR A 46 -6.45 -15.38 27.62
N GLN A 47 -5.37 -15.82 28.28
CA GLN A 47 -4.64 -14.98 29.21
C GLN A 47 -4.01 -13.77 28.50
N PRO A 48 -4.12 -12.55 29.06
CA PRO A 48 -3.71 -11.33 28.39
C PRO A 48 -2.19 -11.26 28.13
N GLN A 49 -1.36 -11.88 29.00
CA GLN A 49 0.08 -12.02 28.77
C GLN A 49 0.42 -12.86 27.53
N LEU A 50 -0.39 -13.88 27.23
CA LEU A 50 -0.20 -14.72 26.03
C LEU A 50 -0.62 -13.97 24.77
N VAL A 51 -1.65 -13.12 24.86
CA VAL A 51 -2.08 -12.25 23.75
C VAL A 51 -0.96 -11.27 23.37
N ALA A 52 -0.32 -10.62 24.35
CA ALA A 52 0.78 -9.70 24.09
C ALA A 52 2.01 -10.41 23.47
N LEU A 53 2.35 -11.62 23.94
CA LEU A 53 3.44 -12.42 23.38
C LEU A 53 3.11 -12.93 21.97
N ALA A 54 1.88 -13.38 21.74
CA ALA A 54 1.42 -13.82 20.42
C ALA A 54 1.51 -12.67 19.41
N ARG A 55 1.05 -11.47 19.80
CA ARG A 55 1.19 -10.25 19.01
C ARG A 55 2.65 -9.98 18.65
N GLN A 56 3.54 -9.90 19.63
CA GLN A 56 4.97 -9.65 19.38
C GLN A 56 5.59 -10.66 18.40
N VAL A 57 5.28 -11.96 18.55
CA VAL A 57 5.78 -12.99 17.62
C VAL A 57 5.26 -12.78 16.20
N LEU A 58 3.97 -12.46 16.05
CA LEU A 58 3.36 -12.21 14.74
C LEU A 58 3.89 -10.92 14.11
N GLU A 59 4.10 -9.86 14.90
CA GLU A 59 4.69 -8.60 14.46
C GLU A 59 6.13 -8.79 13.94
N LEU A 60 6.95 -9.52 14.68
CA LEU A 60 8.30 -9.89 14.25
C LEU A 60 8.28 -10.78 13.01
N GLY A 61 7.31 -11.69 12.90
CA GLY A 61 7.09 -12.49 11.71
C GLY A 61 6.73 -11.66 10.47
N ALA A 62 5.93 -10.62 10.65
CA ALA A 62 5.58 -9.68 9.59
C ALA A 62 6.82 -8.91 9.09
N ILE A 63 7.63 -8.37 10.01
CA ILE A 63 8.88 -7.66 9.67
C ILE A 63 9.89 -8.58 8.98
N ALA A 64 10.02 -9.83 9.46
CA ALA A 64 10.87 -10.83 8.83
C ALA A 64 10.46 -11.10 7.37
N SER A 65 9.14 -11.17 7.12
CA SER A 65 8.59 -11.43 5.79
C SER A 65 8.86 -10.27 4.82
N ILE A 66 8.78 -9.02 5.29
CA ILE A 66 9.15 -7.84 4.51
C ILE A 66 10.63 -7.88 4.12
N ARG A 67 11.51 -8.24 5.06
CA ARG A 67 12.95 -8.34 4.79
C ARG A 67 13.29 -9.47 3.81
N GLN A 68 12.46 -10.51 3.76
CA GLN A 68 12.53 -11.58 2.77
C GLN A 68 11.84 -11.22 1.45
N THR A 69 11.29 -10.01 1.33
CA THR A 69 10.53 -9.52 0.14
C THR A 69 9.32 -10.38 -0.23
N ASP A 70 8.74 -11.10 0.74
CA ASP A 70 7.54 -11.91 0.53
C ASP A 70 6.27 -11.13 0.93
N ALA A 71 5.68 -10.48 -0.07
CA ALA A 71 4.46 -9.70 0.08
C ALA A 71 3.25 -10.56 0.51
N GLN A 72 3.14 -11.79 0.00
CA GLN A 72 1.97 -12.65 0.27
C GLN A 72 1.96 -13.10 1.72
N THR A 73 3.13 -13.55 2.22
CA THR A 73 3.27 -13.97 3.61
C THR A 73 3.10 -12.79 4.57
N PHE A 74 3.58 -11.60 4.20
CA PHE A 74 3.32 -10.39 4.99
C PHE A 74 1.83 -10.06 5.08
N THR A 75 1.09 -10.05 3.97
CA THR A 75 -0.36 -9.81 3.99
C THR A 75 -1.10 -10.82 4.87
N ARG A 76 -0.68 -12.09 4.86
CA ARG A 76 -1.23 -13.11 5.75
C ARG A 76 -0.98 -12.80 7.23
N TYR A 77 0.25 -12.39 7.59
CA TYR A 77 0.54 -11.98 8.96
C TYR A 77 -0.25 -10.75 9.37
N TYR A 78 -0.39 -9.76 8.47
CA TYR A 78 -1.19 -8.57 8.71
C TYR A 78 -2.66 -8.92 9.00
N GLN A 79 -3.26 -9.80 8.20
CA GLN A 79 -4.63 -10.30 8.43
C GLN A 79 -4.75 -11.05 9.77
N GLN A 80 -3.74 -11.82 10.16
CA GLN A 80 -3.71 -12.51 11.45
C GLN A 80 -3.56 -11.54 12.64
N LEU A 81 -2.94 -10.38 12.43
CA LEU A 81 -2.78 -9.34 13.45
C LEU A 81 -4.04 -8.48 13.64
N GLN A 82 -4.92 -8.37 12.64
CA GLN A 82 -6.14 -7.56 12.72
C GLN A 82 -6.98 -7.82 13.99
N PRO A 83 -7.32 -9.07 14.37
CA PRO A 83 -8.11 -9.32 15.57
C PRO A 83 -7.42 -8.87 16.88
N PHE A 84 -6.09 -8.87 16.90
CA PHE A 84 -5.31 -8.39 18.05
C PHE A 84 -5.37 -6.87 18.15
N TYR A 85 -5.28 -6.18 17.01
CA TYR A 85 -5.41 -4.73 16.92
C TYR A 85 -6.83 -4.24 17.22
N ASP A 86 -7.85 -5.00 16.82
CA ASP A 86 -9.25 -4.71 17.17
C ASP A 86 -9.45 -4.77 18.69
N LEU A 87 -8.84 -5.73 19.38
CA LEU A 87 -8.93 -5.79 20.85
C LEU A 87 -8.23 -4.63 21.53
N GLU A 88 -7.08 -4.19 21.03
CA GLU A 88 -6.42 -2.97 21.50
C GLU A 88 -7.28 -1.73 21.28
N ARG A 89 -7.95 -1.63 20.13
CA ARG A 89 -8.91 -0.56 19.81
C ARG A 89 -10.04 -0.54 20.84
N HIS A 90 -10.66 -1.69 21.11
CA HIS A 90 -11.76 -1.80 22.08
C HIS A 90 -11.32 -1.52 23.52
N ALA A 91 -10.09 -1.90 23.90
CA ALA A 91 -9.53 -1.59 25.21
C ALA A 91 -9.23 -0.08 25.35
N GLY A 92 -8.64 0.54 24.33
CA GLY A 92 -8.28 1.97 24.34
C GLY A 92 -9.47 2.94 24.33
N VAL A 93 -10.58 2.60 23.67
CA VAL A 93 -11.78 3.47 23.58
C VAL A 93 -12.57 3.53 24.89
N ARG A 94 -12.46 2.53 25.79
CA ARG A 94 -13.21 2.50 27.05
C ARG A 94 -12.60 3.33 28.19
N GLY A 95 -11.51 4.07 27.95
CA GLY A 95 -10.81 4.82 29.01
C GLY A 95 -10.28 3.93 30.15
N GLN A 96 -10.39 2.62 29.99
CA GLN A 96 -9.81 1.62 30.86
C GLN A 96 -8.51 1.22 30.21
N SER A 97 -7.40 1.80 30.67
CA SER A 97 -6.13 1.11 30.61
C SER A 97 -6.32 -0.22 31.35
N SER A 98 -6.82 -1.25 30.65
CA SER A 98 -6.80 -2.60 31.19
C SER A 98 -5.33 -2.90 31.49
N PRO A 99 -4.93 -3.08 32.76
CA PRO A 99 -3.53 -3.17 33.17
C PRO A 99 -2.78 -4.41 32.64
N ASP A 100 -3.46 -5.20 31.80
CA ASP A 100 -3.08 -6.56 31.44
C ASP A 100 -2.56 -6.70 30.01
N ILE A 101 -2.84 -5.75 29.11
CA ILE A 101 -2.29 -5.75 27.74
C ILE A 101 -1.25 -4.63 27.65
N ASP A 102 0.02 -5.01 27.54
CA ASP A 102 1.10 -4.06 27.34
C ASP A 102 0.99 -3.42 25.95
N ILE A 103 0.41 -2.23 25.88
CA ILE A 103 0.28 -1.45 24.64
C ILE A 103 1.60 -0.75 24.29
N THR A 104 2.53 -0.60 25.25
CA THR A 104 3.79 0.13 25.05
C THR A 104 4.76 -0.57 24.09
N SER A 105 4.65 -1.90 24.00
CA SER A 105 5.43 -2.73 23.07
C SER A 105 4.81 -2.86 21.67
N SER A 106 3.64 -2.27 21.40
CA SER A 106 2.91 -2.50 20.14
C SER A 106 3.63 -1.82 18.97
N GLN A 107 4.01 -2.59 17.95
CA GLN A 107 4.58 -2.06 16.69
C GLN A 107 3.50 -1.82 15.63
N ARG A 108 2.24 -1.69 16.06
CA ARG A 108 1.07 -1.51 15.21
C ARG A 108 1.19 -0.40 14.19
N SER A 109 1.57 0.82 14.58
CA SER A 109 1.69 1.96 13.65
C SER A 109 2.76 1.70 12.58
N LYS A 110 3.85 1.02 12.95
CA LYS A 110 4.91 0.62 12.01
C LYS A 110 4.40 -0.40 10.99
N ILE A 111 3.78 -1.48 11.44
CA ILE A 111 3.29 -2.55 10.55
C ILE A 111 2.16 -2.04 9.66
N THR A 112 1.27 -1.21 10.20
CA THR A 112 0.20 -0.59 9.42
C THR A 112 0.78 0.35 8.36
N GLY A 113 1.78 1.17 8.69
CA GLY A 113 2.47 2.01 7.71
C GLY A 113 3.16 1.19 6.61
N LEU A 114 3.77 0.05 6.96
CA LEU A 114 4.36 -0.87 5.99
C LEU A 114 3.31 -1.53 5.08
N TYR A 115 2.13 -1.86 5.63
CA TYR A 115 1.02 -2.38 4.84
C TYR A 115 0.45 -1.34 3.88
N LEU A 116 0.30 -0.09 4.32
CA LEU A 116 -0.10 1.02 3.46
C LEU A 116 0.90 1.21 2.30
N LEU A 117 2.21 1.11 2.56
CA LEU A 117 3.21 1.15 1.50
C LEU A 117 3.16 -0.04 0.55
N LEU A 118 2.86 -1.24 1.06
CA LEU A 118 2.66 -2.40 0.21
C LEU A 118 1.49 -2.15 -0.76
N LEU A 119 0.36 -1.65 -0.26
CA LEU A 119 -0.80 -1.32 -1.11
C LEU A 119 -0.47 -0.27 -2.18
N LEU A 120 0.27 0.78 -1.81
CA LEU A 120 0.76 1.77 -2.77
C LEU A 120 1.67 1.16 -3.84
N SER A 121 2.57 0.25 -3.44
CA SER A 121 3.48 -0.41 -4.38
C SER A 121 2.74 -1.31 -5.38
N MET A 122 1.60 -1.90 -4.95
CA MET A 122 0.72 -2.71 -5.79
C MET A 122 -0.22 -1.87 -6.66
N GLY A 123 -0.32 -0.55 -6.42
CA GLY A 123 -1.24 0.34 -7.12
C GLY A 123 -2.70 0.21 -6.67
N ASP A 124 -2.96 -0.38 -5.50
CA ASP A 124 -4.31 -0.59 -4.99
C ASP A 124 -4.75 0.57 -4.09
N SER A 125 -5.20 1.66 -4.73
CA SER A 125 -5.68 2.85 -4.03
C SER A 125 -6.99 2.62 -3.27
N ALA A 126 -7.85 1.72 -3.76
CA ALA A 126 -9.14 1.44 -3.13
C ALA A 126 -8.94 0.85 -1.73
N ASN A 127 -8.15 -0.24 -1.61
CA ASN A 127 -7.87 -0.84 -0.32
C ASN A 127 -7.04 0.08 0.58
N PHE A 128 -6.18 0.92 0.00
CA PHE A 128 -5.43 1.93 0.75
C PHE A 128 -6.39 2.89 1.48
N HIS A 129 -7.35 3.47 0.76
CA HIS A 129 -8.31 4.40 1.35
C HIS A 129 -9.25 3.74 2.35
N THR A 130 -9.66 2.49 2.14
CA THR A 130 -10.48 1.74 3.12
C THR A 130 -9.74 1.57 4.45
N VAL A 131 -8.45 1.22 4.42
CA VAL A 131 -7.65 1.08 5.65
C VAL A 131 -7.41 2.45 6.29
N LEU A 132 -7.15 3.48 5.48
CA LEU A 132 -6.93 4.83 5.98
C LEU A 132 -8.19 5.38 6.68
N GLU A 133 -9.38 5.15 6.13
CA GLU A 133 -10.65 5.54 6.75
C GLU A 133 -10.80 4.94 8.15
N GLY A 134 -10.51 3.64 8.29
CA GLY A 134 -10.53 2.96 9.58
C GLY A 134 -9.54 3.54 10.60
N LEU A 135 -8.37 4.01 10.15
CA LEU A 135 -7.38 4.68 11.02
C LEU A 135 -7.80 6.11 11.39
N VAL A 136 -8.41 6.85 10.47
CA VAL A 136 -8.93 8.19 10.72
C VAL A 136 -10.05 8.16 11.75
N GLU A 137 -10.96 7.19 11.65
CA GLU A 137 -12.00 6.97 12.64
C GLU A 137 -11.41 6.74 14.03
N GLU A 138 -10.40 5.85 14.15
CA GLU A 138 -9.73 5.59 15.43
C GLU A 138 -9.04 6.82 16.02
N ALA A 139 -8.31 7.55 15.18
CA ALA A 139 -7.58 8.73 15.63
C ALA A 139 -8.58 9.81 16.10
N SER A 140 -9.67 10.01 15.35
CA SER A 140 -10.74 10.94 15.71
C SER A 140 -11.41 10.56 17.04
N LEU A 141 -11.65 9.27 17.31
CA LEU A 141 -12.18 8.79 18.59
C LEU A 141 -11.24 9.05 19.76
N LYS A 142 -9.93 9.08 19.51
CA LYS A 142 -8.89 9.39 20.52
C LYS A 142 -8.58 10.88 20.63
N GLY A 143 -9.18 11.73 19.79
CA GLY A 143 -8.88 13.16 19.71
C GLY A 143 -7.49 13.47 19.13
N SER A 144 -6.87 12.52 18.43
CA SER A 144 -5.57 12.67 17.75
C SER A 144 -5.75 12.68 16.24
N ARG A 145 -4.72 13.10 15.49
CA ARG A 145 -4.70 13.01 14.03
C ARG A 145 -3.87 11.80 13.61
N VAL A 146 -4.24 11.18 12.49
CA VAL A 146 -3.45 10.09 11.88
C VAL A 146 -2.03 10.55 11.52
N GLU A 147 -1.88 11.85 11.24
CA GLU A 147 -0.62 12.51 10.90
C GLU A 147 0.32 12.69 12.10
N ASP A 148 -0.14 12.44 13.33
CA ASP A 148 0.70 12.53 14.53
C ASP A 148 1.71 11.38 14.59
N ASP A 149 1.36 10.22 14.03
CA ASP A 149 2.23 9.04 13.93
C ASP A 149 3.17 9.16 12.72
N ALA A 150 4.47 9.30 12.98
CA ALA A 150 5.50 9.43 11.94
C ALA A 150 5.50 8.27 10.92
N TYR A 151 5.15 7.05 11.35
CA TYR A 151 5.11 5.85 10.50
C TYR A 151 3.92 5.81 9.54
N ILE A 152 2.79 6.42 9.91
CA ILE A 152 1.57 6.46 9.10
C ILE A 152 1.55 7.73 8.24
N LYS A 153 2.08 8.83 8.78
CA LYS A 153 2.26 10.08 8.04
C LYS A 153 3.03 9.89 6.74
N TYR A 154 4.11 9.10 6.76
CA TYR A 154 4.94 8.90 5.56
C TYR A 154 4.17 8.29 4.37
N PRO A 155 3.49 7.12 4.49
CA PRO A 155 2.65 6.59 3.41
C PRO A 155 1.53 7.55 2.97
N VAL A 156 0.92 8.31 3.90
CA VAL A 156 -0.17 9.24 3.60
C VAL A 156 0.32 10.47 2.80
N GLU A 157 1.45 11.06 3.18
CA GLU A 157 2.03 12.19 2.43
C GLU A 157 2.48 11.75 1.04
N LEU A 158 3.04 10.54 0.93
CA LEU A 158 3.48 9.95 -0.32
C LEU A 158 2.30 9.72 -1.27
N GLU A 159 1.21 9.16 -0.76
CA GLU A 159 -0.03 8.95 -1.51
C GLU A 159 -0.66 10.27 -1.94
N ARG A 160 -0.75 11.26 -1.05
CA ARG A 160 -1.24 12.59 -1.40
C ARG A 160 -0.41 13.22 -2.51
N ASN A 161 0.92 13.15 -2.41
CA ASN A 161 1.82 13.68 -3.43
C ASN A 161 1.63 12.93 -4.78
N LEU A 162 1.33 11.63 -4.74
CA LEU A 162 1.03 10.82 -5.92
C LEU A 162 -0.31 11.22 -6.55
N MET A 163 -1.37 11.41 -5.76
CA MET A 163 -2.68 11.89 -6.23
C MET A 163 -2.59 13.31 -6.82
N GLU A 164 -1.81 14.20 -6.20
CA GLU A 164 -1.55 15.54 -6.72
C GLU A 164 -0.74 15.53 -8.03
N GLY A 165 -0.15 14.38 -8.41
CA GLY A 165 0.78 14.28 -9.54
C GLY A 165 2.12 14.96 -9.30
N SER A 166 2.47 15.24 -8.04
CA SER A 166 3.71 15.90 -7.66
C SER A 166 4.86 14.89 -7.51
N TYR A 167 5.24 14.26 -8.62
CA TYR A 167 6.23 13.19 -8.66
C TYR A 167 7.63 13.63 -8.19
N ASP A 168 7.99 14.91 -8.35
CA ASP A 168 9.25 15.47 -7.82
C ASP A 168 9.37 15.37 -6.30
N LYS A 169 8.25 15.55 -5.58
CA LYS A 169 8.21 15.43 -4.12
C LYS A 169 8.34 13.97 -3.71
N VAL A 170 7.59 13.08 -4.36
CA VAL A 170 7.66 11.64 -4.14
C VAL A 170 9.08 11.12 -4.36
N TRP A 171 9.71 11.51 -5.48
CA TRP A 171 11.08 11.10 -5.78
C TRP A 171 12.07 11.57 -4.71
N ARG A 172 11.91 12.80 -4.22
CA ARG A 172 12.73 13.34 -3.13
C ARG A 172 12.50 12.61 -1.82
N GLU A 173 11.26 12.32 -1.46
CA GLU A 173 10.88 11.58 -0.25
C GLU A 173 11.36 10.12 -0.29
N THR A 174 11.42 9.53 -1.47
CA THR A 174 11.90 8.16 -1.67
C THR A 174 13.43 8.07 -1.65
N LYS A 175 14.13 9.10 -2.16
CA LYS A 175 15.59 9.15 -2.23
C LYS A 175 16.26 9.73 -0.98
N SER A 176 15.52 10.53 -0.22
CA SER A 176 16.04 11.14 1.02
C SER A 176 16.01 10.15 2.16
N GLU A 177 16.99 10.27 3.06
CA GLU A 177 17.11 9.66 4.40
C GLU A 177 15.94 9.99 5.36
N ARG A 178 14.79 10.45 4.84
CA ARG A 178 13.56 10.75 5.59
C ARG A 178 12.70 9.51 5.85
N VAL A 179 13.20 8.34 5.50
CA VAL A 179 12.51 7.08 5.70
C VAL A 179 12.48 6.78 7.21
N PRO A 180 11.30 6.64 7.85
CA PRO A 180 11.20 6.46 9.30
C PRO A 180 11.88 5.19 9.84
N SER A 181 12.10 4.18 8.99
CA SER A 181 12.77 2.92 9.37
C SER A 181 13.37 2.21 8.15
N GLU A 182 14.49 1.50 8.32
CA GLU A 182 15.19 0.75 7.25
C GLU A 182 14.24 -0.17 6.46
N ASP A 183 13.24 -0.75 7.13
CA ASP A 183 12.25 -1.65 6.51
C ASP A 183 11.38 -0.95 5.44
N PHE A 184 11.15 0.36 5.57
CA PHE A 184 10.41 1.17 4.58
C PHE A 184 11.25 1.41 3.32
N GLY A 185 12.59 1.41 3.46
CA GLY A 185 13.51 1.56 2.35
C GLY A 185 13.45 0.40 1.35
N LEU A 186 13.00 -0.79 1.77
CA LEU A 186 12.82 -1.94 0.88
C LEU A 186 11.72 -1.70 -0.17
N PHE A 187 10.71 -0.91 0.18
CA PHE A 187 9.60 -0.56 -0.71
C PHE A 187 9.93 0.56 -1.70
N SER A 188 10.96 1.36 -1.42
CA SER A 188 11.36 2.50 -2.25
C SER A 188 11.64 2.10 -3.71
N ASN A 189 12.38 1.01 -3.91
CA ASN A 189 12.76 0.51 -5.23
C ASN A 189 11.54 0.01 -6.03
N VAL A 190 10.64 -0.72 -5.37
CA VAL A 190 9.42 -1.24 -6.00
C VAL A 190 8.49 -0.09 -6.37
N LEU A 191 8.28 0.85 -5.45
CA LEU A 191 7.41 1.99 -5.64
C LEU A 191 7.89 2.91 -6.77
N ILE A 192 9.21 3.14 -6.88
CA ILE A 192 9.79 3.88 -8.01
C ILE A 192 9.41 3.24 -9.35
N GLY A 193 9.45 1.91 -9.43
CA GLY A 193 9.06 1.17 -10.62
C GLY A 193 7.59 1.41 -10.98
N THR A 194 6.69 1.26 -10.01
CA THR A 194 5.24 1.49 -10.17
C THR A 194 4.95 2.94 -10.56
N ILE A 195 5.56 3.92 -9.88
CA ILE A 195 5.36 5.34 -10.19
C ILE A 195 5.86 5.69 -11.59
N ARG A 196 7.02 5.16 -11.99
CA ARG A 196 7.53 5.37 -13.36
C ARG A 196 6.56 4.83 -14.41
N ASN A 197 5.90 3.70 -14.11
CA ASN A 197 4.90 3.11 -14.97
C ASN A 197 3.62 3.96 -15.08
N GLU A 198 3.17 4.56 -13.98
CA GLU A 198 2.03 5.49 -13.97
C GLU A 198 2.33 6.81 -14.69
N ILE A 199 3.51 7.39 -14.45
CA ILE A 199 3.98 8.58 -15.15
C ILE A 199 4.05 8.32 -16.67
N ALA A 200 4.54 7.14 -17.07
CA ALA A 200 4.60 6.73 -18.46
C ALA A 200 3.20 6.62 -19.09
N GLY A 201 2.25 5.95 -18.42
CA GLY A 201 0.87 5.83 -18.89
C GLY A 201 0.14 7.18 -18.98
N CYS A 202 0.40 8.11 -18.05
CA CYS A 202 -0.08 9.48 -18.15
C CYS A 202 0.56 10.24 -19.32
N SER A 203 1.86 10.05 -19.55
CA SER A 203 2.59 10.72 -20.63
C SER A 203 2.15 10.28 -22.02
N GLU A 204 1.82 8.99 -22.19
CA GLU A 204 1.25 8.42 -23.41
C GLU A 204 -0.08 9.10 -23.80
N LYS A 205 -0.89 9.46 -22.81
CA LYS A 205 -2.20 10.12 -23.02
C LYS A 205 -2.09 11.64 -23.15
N ALA A 206 -1.13 12.26 -22.46
CA ALA A 206 -0.99 13.70 -22.41
C ALA A 206 -0.26 14.29 -23.62
N TYR A 207 0.68 13.54 -24.22
CA TYR A 207 1.55 14.05 -25.27
C TYR A 207 1.53 13.16 -26.52
N PRO A 208 1.53 13.74 -27.74
CA PRO A 208 1.74 12.97 -28.97
C PRO A 208 3.19 12.53 -29.19
N SER A 209 4.15 13.31 -28.68
CA SER A 209 5.58 12.99 -28.73
C SER A 209 6.36 13.71 -27.65
N LEU A 210 7.49 13.15 -27.23
CA LEU A 210 8.35 13.69 -26.18
C LEU A 210 9.84 13.55 -26.56
N PRO A 211 10.67 14.61 -26.46
CA PRO A 211 12.12 14.49 -26.61
C PRO A 211 12.74 13.57 -25.56
N ILE A 212 13.77 12.81 -25.93
CA ILE A 212 14.47 11.88 -25.02
C ILE A 212 15.04 12.60 -23.79
N SER A 213 15.56 13.83 -23.96
CA SER A 213 16.06 14.68 -22.88
C SER A 213 14.99 15.02 -21.84
N ASN A 214 13.77 15.28 -22.30
CA ASN A 214 12.66 15.63 -21.42
C ASN A 214 12.09 14.38 -20.74
N ALA A 215 12.00 13.27 -21.48
CA ALA A 215 11.61 11.97 -20.96
C ALA A 215 12.56 11.50 -19.85
N LYS A 216 13.88 11.75 -20.01
CA LYS A 216 14.88 11.46 -18.98
C LYS A 216 14.57 12.15 -17.65
N ASN A 217 14.31 13.46 -17.69
CA ASN A 217 14.02 14.26 -16.50
C ASN A 217 12.67 13.86 -15.88
N LEU A 218 11.67 13.62 -16.72
CA LEU A 218 10.30 13.30 -16.30
C LEU A 218 10.19 11.90 -15.66
N LEU A 219 10.93 10.90 -16.17
CA LEU A 219 10.95 9.53 -15.63
C LEU A 219 12.06 9.29 -14.60
N PHE A 220 12.83 10.33 -14.26
CA PHE A 220 13.98 10.29 -13.35
C PHE A 220 14.99 9.18 -13.70
N LEU A 221 15.32 9.04 -14.99
CA LEU A 221 16.27 8.07 -15.49
C LEU A 221 17.70 8.64 -15.51
N GLU A 222 18.70 7.81 -15.21
CA GLU A 222 20.09 8.25 -15.08
C GLU A 222 20.75 8.52 -16.45
N SER A 223 20.37 7.74 -17.47
CA SER A 223 20.96 7.78 -18.82
C SER A 223 19.89 7.82 -19.90
N GLU A 224 20.22 8.45 -21.03
CA GLU A 224 19.39 8.43 -22.24
C GLU A 224 19.25 7.01 -22.82
N GLY A 225 20.26 6.16 -22.62
CA GLY A 225 20.19 4.74 -23.00
C GLY A 225 19.07 3.99 -22.25
N ALA A 226 18.88 4.28 -20.97
CA ALA A 226 17.81 3.68 -20.16
C ALA A 226 16.42 4.15 -20.61
N VAL A 227 16.31 5.36 -21.15
CA VAL A 227 15.06 5.87 -21.75
C VAL A 227 14.70 5.06 -23.01
N ILE A 228 15.70 4.71 -23.81
CA ILE A 228 15.50 3.92 -25.03
C ILE A 228 15.05 2.50 -24.68
N GLU A 229 15.69 1.84 -23.71
CA GLU A 229 15.28 0.51 -23.22
C GLU A 229 13.86 0.53 -22.67
N PHE A 230 13.52 1.53 -21.85
CA PHE A 230 12.18 1.68 -21.28
C PHE A 230 11.12 1.93 -22.37
N ALA A 231 11.45 2.76 -23.37
CA ALA A 231 10.60 3.00 -24.52
C ALA A 231 10.36 1.73 -25.35
N GLN A 232 11.39 0.90 -25.54
CA GLN A 232 11.27 -0.38 -26.24
C GLN A 232 10.39 -1.38 -25.47
N GLN A 233 10.54 -1.47 -24.14
CA GLN A 233 9.68 -2.32 -23.30
C GLN A 233 8.20 -1.95 -23.40
N ARG A 234 7.91 -0.65 -23.54
CA ARG A 234 6.57 -0.09 -23.70
C ARG A 234 6.05 -0.10 -25.15
N GLY A 235 6.90 -0.42 -26.13
CA GLY A 235 6.56 -0.39 -27.54
C GLY A 235 6.43 1.01 -28.15
N TRP A 236 7.08 2.02 -27.57
CA TRP A 236 7.10 3.38 -28.12
C TRP A 236 8.02 3.49 -29.34
N ILE A 237 7.63 4.34 -30.29
CA ILE A 237 8.36 4.52 -31.54
C ILE A 237 9.38 5.64 -31.37
N LEU A 238 10.67 5.34 -31.49
CA LEU A 238 11.71 6.36 -31.54
C LEU A 238 11.93 6.84 -32.99
N ARG A 239 11.79 8.16 -33.22
CA ARG A 239 12.19 8.82 -34.47
C ARG A 239 12.94 10.10 -34.14
N ASP A 240 14.08 10.32 -34.80
CA ASP A 240 14.82 11.58 -34.76
C ASP A 240 15.10 12.14 -33.34
N GLY A 241 15.41 11.26 -32.38
CA GLY A 241 15.67 11.66 -30.99
C GLY A 241 14.41 12.04 -30.19
N ARG A 242 13.23 11.72 -30.69
CA ARG A 242 11.93 11.86 -30.02
C ARG A 242 11.23 10.51 -29.90
N ILE A 243 10.51 10.38 -28.78
CA ILE A 243 9.59 9.29 -28.50
C ILE A 243 8.24 9.71 -29.06
N HIS A 244 7.68 8.90 -29.95
CA HIS A 244 6.30 9.02 -30.41
C HIS A 244 5.48 7.96 -29.69
N PHE A 245 4.48 8.41 -28.94
CA PHE A 245 3.55 7.52 -28.28
C PHE A 245 2.56 6.99 -29.32
N PRO A 246 2.22 5.69 -29.28
CA PRO A 246 1.18 5.16 -30.15
C PRO A 246 -0.14 5.80 -29.74
N VAL A 247 -0.59 6.78 -30.51
CA VAL A 247 -1.92 7.34 -30.36
C VAL A 247 -2.88 6.19 -30.67
N GLU A 248 -3.69 5.77 -29.69
CA GLU A 248 -4.81 4.90 -29.97
C GLU A 248 -5.64 5.58 -31.09
N PRO A 249 -5.88 4.92 -32.23
CA PRO A 249 -6.65 5.52 -33.32
C PRO A 249 -8.10 5.87 -32.92
N GLU A 250 -8.52 5.48 -31.71
CA GLU A 250 -9.86 5.73 -31.15
C GLU A 250 -10.24 7.20 -31.07
N ALA A 251 -9.31 8.13 -30.85
CA ALA A 251 -9.64 9.56 -30.81
C ALA A 251 -10.11 10.10 -32.17
N SER A 252 -9.71 9.45 -33.28
CA SER A 252 -10.10 9.81 -34.64
C SER A 252 -11.26 8.94 -35.19
N THR A 253 -11.58 7.81 -34.57
CA THR A 253 -12.68 6.92 -35.01
C THR A 253 -13.90 6.90 -34.09
N ARG A 254 -13.84 7.48 -32.87
CA ARG A 254 -15.04 7.72 -32.04
C ARG A 254 -16.03 8.70 -32.68
N SER A 255 -15.59 9.52 -33.64
CA SER A 255 -16.40 10.62 -34.17
C SER A 255 -17.55 10.22 -35.09
N GLU A 256 -17.67 8.96 -35.52
CA GLU A 256 -18.78 8.59 -36.43
C GLU A 256 -19.66 7.50 -35.84
N LYS A 257 -19.08 6.44 -35.28
CA LYS A 257 -19.86 5.35 -34.68
C LYS A 257 -20.45 5.70 -33.32
N ASP A 258 -19.71 6.36 -32.42
CA ASP A 258 -20.29 6.78 -31.13
C ASP A 258 -21.33 7.88 -31.34
N ILE A 259 -21.10 8.82 -32.28
CA ILE A 259 -22.09 9.86 -32.58
C ILE A 259 -23.39 9.25 -33.11
N LEU A 260 -23.33 8.21 -33.95
CA LEU A 260 -24.52 7.50 -34.44
C LEU A 260 -25.25 6.72 -33.33
N VAL A 261 -24.52 6.11 -32.40
CA VAL A 261 -25.10 5.37 -31.26
C VAL A 261 -25.72 6.33 -30.24
N GLU A 262 -25.03 7.42 -29.90
CA GLU A 262 -25.52 8.50 -29.02
C GLU A 262 -26.72 9.23 -29.64
N SER A 263 -26.75 9.40 -30.97
CA SER A 263 -27.92 9.97 -31.65
C SER A 263 -29.15 9.07 -31.52
N GLY A 264 -28.96 7.74 -31.56
CA GLY A 264 -30.05 6.77 -31.38
C GLY A 264 -30.67 6.82 -29.99
N THR A 265 -29.83 6.91 -28.94
CA THR A 265 -30.31 7.00 -27.55
C THR A 265 -31.00 8.34 -27.27
N VAL A 266 -30.52 9.45 -27.85
CA VAL A 266 -31.21 10.75 -27.75
C VAL A 266 -32.58 10.71 -28.42
N ILE A 267 -32.69 10.07 -29.59
CA ILE A 267 -33.99 9.90 -30.29
C ILE A 267 -34.93 9.02 -29.47
N GLU A 268 -34.45 7.91 -28.92
CA GLU A 268 -35.27 7.02 -28.08
C GLU A 268 -35.76 7.72 -26.81
N ASN A 269 -34.89 8.46 -26.12
CA ASN A 269 -35.25 9.23 -24.94
C ASN A 269 -36.26 10.34 -25.26
N THR A 270 -36.05 11.09 -26.35
CA THR A 270 -36.99 12.14 -26.76
C THR A 270 -38.36 11.59 -27.18
N LEU A 271 -38.39 10.42 -27.84
CA LEU A 271 -39.63 9.72 -28.17
C LEU A 271 -40.32 9.18 -26.90
N GLY A 272 -39.55 8.69 -25.93
CA GLY A 272 -40.04 8.27 -24.61
C GLY A 272 -40.68 9.41 -23.83
N TYR A 273 -40.01 10.56 -23.76
CA TYR A 273 -40.56 11.77 -23.13
C TYR A 273 -41.82 12.27 -23.83
N ALA A 274 -41.85 12.27 -25.16
CA ALA A 274 -43.04 12.66 -25.92
C ALA A 274 -44.22 11.71 -25.64
N ARG A 275 -43.95 10.40 -25.57
CA ARG A 275 -44.96 9.39 -25.25
C ARG A 275 -45.51 9.52 -23.84
N GLU A 276 -44.66 9.81 -22.85
CA GLU A 276 -45.09 10.05 -21.47
C GLU A 276 -45.93 11.32 -21.34
N LEU A 277 -45.62 12.37 -22.11
CA LEU A 277 -46.40 13.63 -22.14
C LEU A 277 -47.74 13.52 -22.87
N GLU A 278 -47.81 12.70 -23.94
CA GLU A 278 -49.07 12.45 -24.67
C GLU A 278 -49.98 11.44 -23.98
N THR A 279 -49.44 10.62 -23.07
CA THR A 279 -50.25 9.70 -22.27
C THR A 279 -50.95 10.52 -21.18
N ILE A 280 -52.25 10.77 -21.38
CA ILE A 280 -53.09 11.40 -20.37
C ILE A 280 -53.16 10.46 -19.15
N VAL A 281 -52.70 10.94 -17.99
CA VAL A 281 -52.91 10.30 -16.68
C VAL A 281 -54.36 10.50 -16.23
#